data_AF-A0A7C6UTQ0-F1
#
_entry.id   AF-A0A7C6UTQ0-F1
#
_cell.length_a   1.000
_cell.length_b   1.000
_cell.length_c   1.000
_cell.angle_alpha   90.00
_cell.angle_beta   90.00
_cell.angle_gamma   90.00
#
_symmetry.space_group_name_H-M   'P 1'
#
loop_
_entity.id
_entity.type
_entity.pdbx_description
1 polymer ?
#
loop_
_entity_poly.entity_id
_entity_poly.type
_entity_poly.pdbx_seq_one_letter_code
_entity_poly.pdbx_strand_id
1 'polypeptide(L)'
;MDLNLSENARTVLEKRYLVKKDGKPIETPEQLFQRVANNIAEADKLYDKKADIKGKSDCFYELMTSLKFMPNSPTLMVRQDS
;
A
#
# COMPACT_ATOMS: atom_id res chain seq x y z
N MET A 1 5.10 11.03 8.68
CA MET A 1 3.75 11.20 9.22
C MET A 1 3.45 9.91 9.94
N ASP A 2 3.16 9.94 11.25
CA ASP A 2 2.90 8.70 11.99
C ASP A 2 1.48 8.22 11.72
N LEU A 3 1.33 7.00 11.19
CA LEU A 3 0.02 6.39 11.01
C LEU A 3 -0.59 6.04 12.36
N ASN A 4 -1.84 6.47 12.57
CA ASN A 4 -2.60 6.16 13.77
C ASN A 4 -3.18 4.74 13.69
N LEU A 5 -2.30 3.76 13.73
CA LEU A 5 -2.62 2.33 13.72
C LEU A 5 -2.52 1.76 15.13
N SER A 6 -3.53 0.97 15.52
CA SER A 6 -3.48 0.18 16.74
C SER A 6 -2.32 -0.82 16.70
N GLU A 7 -1.85 -1.26 17.87
CA GLU A 7 -0.79 -2.28 17.98
C GLU A 7 -1.17 -3.59 17.26
N ASN A 8 -2.45 -3.99 17.33
CA ASN A 8 -2.95 -5.16 16.62
C ASN A 8 -2.87 -4.99 15.11
N ALA A 9 -3.25 -3.81 14.58
CA ALA A 9 -3.14 -3.53 13.16
C ALA A 9 -1.67 -3.58 12.72
N ARG A 10 -0.76 -2.94 13.48
CA ARG A 10 0.68 -2.99 13.20
C ARG A 10 1.21 -4.43 13.17
N THR A 11 0.85 -5.23 14.17
CA THR A 11 1.22 -6.65 14.25
C THR A 11 0.72 -7.46 13.07
N VAL A 12 -0.52 -7.23 12.64
CA VAL A 12 -1.12 -7.93 11.48
C VAL A 12 -0.41 -7.53 10.18
N LEU A 13 -0.14 -6.23 9.98
CA LEU A 13 0.59 -5.73 8.82
C LEU A 13 1.98 -6.37 8.72
N GLU A 14 2.74 -6.34 9.81
CA GLU A 14 4.09 -6.92 9.86
C GLU A 14 4.10 -8.43 9.62
N LYS A 15 3.14 -9.16 10.19
CA LYS A 15 3.10 -10.62 10.04
C LYS A 15 2.71 -11.03 8.63
N ARG A 16 1.81 -10.32 7.96
CA ARG A 16 1.11 -10.82 6.76
C ARG A 16 1.37 -10.04 5.47
N TYR A 17 1.68 -8.74 5.55
CA TYR A 17 1.56 -7.85 4.39
C TYR A 17 2.85 -7.09 4.05
N LEU A 18 3.67 -6.74 5.06
CA LEU A 18 4.95 -6.09 4.81
C LEU A 18 5.90 -7.03 4.06
N VAL A 19 6.61 -6.49 3.07
CA VAL A 19 7.68 -7.21 2.37
C VAL A 19 8.77 -7.62 3.36
N LYS A 20 9.27 -8.85 3.22
CA LYS A 20 10.30 -9.43 4.08
C LYS A 20 11.51 -9.85 3.27
N LYS A 21 12.69 -9.66 3.86
CA LYS A 21 13.96 -10.23 3.40
C LYS A 21 14.56 -11.04 4.53
N ASP A 22 14.94 -12.28 4.25
CA ASP A 22 15.46 -13.22 5.26
C ASP A 22 14.54 -13.35 6.49
N GLY A 23 13.23 -13.33 6.26
CA GLY A 23 12.20 -13.40 7.30
C GLY A 23 11.98 -12.12 8.10
N LYS A 24 12.78 -11.06 7.88
CA LYS A 24 12.64 -9.77 8.56
C LYS A 24 11.89 -8.76 7.70
N PRO A 25 10.93 -8.00 8.26
CA PRO A 25 10.27 -6.94 7.53
C PRO A 25 11.28 -5.87 7.11
N ILE A 26 11.26 -5.50 5.83
CA ILE A 26 12.07 -4.41 5.26
C ILE A 26 11.22 -3.23 4.79
N GLU A 27 9.90 -3.35 4.95
CA GLU A 27 8.90 -2.37 4.56
C GLU A 27 8.16 -1.88 5.81
N THR A 28 7.82 -0.59 5.88
CA THR A 28 6.95 -0.02 6.91
C THR A 28 5.48 0.00 6.45
N PRO A 29 4.49 0.12 7.35
CA PRO A 29 3.09 0.31 6.96
C PRO A 29 2.84 1.46 5.97
N GLU A 30 3.55 2.58 6.13
CA GLU A 30 3.51 3.72 5.22
C GLU A 30 4.00 3.31 3.83
N GLN A 31 5.10 2.57 3.75
CA GLN A 31 5.65 2.09 2.48
C GLN A 31 4.74 1.07 1.81
N LEU A 32 4.11 0.18 2.58
CA LEU A 32 3.07 -0.75 2.11
C LEU A 32 1.93 0.02 1.43
N PHE A 33 1.36 1.02 2.11
CA PHE A 33 0.25 1.80 1.53
C PHE A 33 0.69 2.59 0.29
N GLN A 34 1.92 3.11 0.27
CA GLN A 34 2.46 3.79 -0.90
C GLN A 34 2.62 2.84 -2.09
N ARG A 35 3.16 1.63 -1.85
CA ARG A 35 3.30 0.59 -2.88
C ARG A 35 1.95 0.19 -3.47
N VAL A 36 0.96 -0.05 -2.61
CA VAL A 36 -0.40 -0.42 -3.04
C VAL A 36 -1.05 0.72 -3.83
N ALA A 37 -0.92 1.97 -3.35
CA ALA A 37 -1.47 3.14 -4.05
C ALA A 37 -0.85 3.32 -5.44
N ASN A 38 0.48 3.19 -5.55
CA ASN A 38 1.19 3.24 -6.83
C ASN A 38 0.72 2.14 -7.77
N ASN A 39 0.59 0.90 -7.29
CA ASN A 39 0.17 -0.24 -8.10
C ASN A 39 -1.24 -0.03 -8.68
N ILE A 40 -2.18 0.46 -7.85
CA ILE A 40 -3.55 0.77 -8.30
C ILE A 40 -3.52 1.89 -9.33
N ALA A 41 -2.80 2.99 -9.08
CA ALA A 41 -2.76 4.13 -9.99
C ALA A 41 -2.11 3.78 -11.34
N GLU A 42 -1.11 2.90 -11.36
CA GLU A 42 -0.44 2.47 -12.59
C GLU A 42 -1.35 1.75 -13.58
N ALA A 43 -2.38 1.05 -13.09
CA ALA A 43 -3.35 0.36 -13.94
C ALA A 43 -4.08 1.31 -14.90
N ASP A 44 -4.21 2.59 -14.54
CA ASP A 44 -4.88 3.58 -15.38
C ASP A 44 -4.13 3.90 -16.67
N LYS A 45 -2.81 3.66 -16.73
CA LYS A 45 -2.03 3.79 -17.97
C LYS A 45 -2.50 2.84 -19.08
N LEU A 46 -3.16 1.74 -18.72
CA LEU A 46 -3.72 0.79 -19.67
C LEU A 46 -4.90 1.39 -20.45
N TYR A 47 -5.59 2.37 -19.87
CA TYR A 47 -6.77 3.02 -20.44
C TYR A 47 -6.47 4.44 -20.96
N ASP A 48 -5.60 5.18 -20.27
CA ASP A 48 -5.15 6.51 -20.67
C ASP A 48 -3.64 6.69 -20.44
N LYS A 49 -2.88 6.82 -21.53
CA LYS A 49 -1.43 7.01 -21.49
C LYS A 49 -1.01 8.34 -20.84
N LYS A 50 -1.92 9.31 -20.74
CA LYS A 50 -1.68 10.63 -20.12
C LYS A 50 -2.32 10.75 -18.74
N ALA A 51 -2.81 9.64 -18.16
CA ALA A 51 -3.42 9.64 -16.84
C ALA A 51 -2.49 10.24 -15.78
N ASP A 52 -3.08 11.03 -14.87
CA ASP A 52 -2.36 11.57 -13.70
C ASP A 52 -2.16 10.48 -12.63
N ILE A 53 -1.09 9.70 -12.81
CA ILE A 53 -0.74 8.60 -11.92
C ILE A 53 -0.36 9.11 -10.53
N LYS A 54 0.33 10.26 -10.47
CA LYS A 54 0.80 10.80 -9.20
C LYS A 54 -0.39 11.25 -8.36
N GLY A 55 -1.29 12.07 -8.91
CA GLY A 55 -2.47 12.53 -8.19
C GLY A 55 -3.38 11.39 -7.75
N LYS A 56 -3.54 10.35 -8.57
CA LYS A 56 -4.32 9.16 -8.21
C LYS A 56 -3.67 8.32 -7.12
N SER A 57 -2.35 8.12 -7.18
CA SER A 57 -1.61 7.43 -6.12
C SER A 57 -1.72 8.19 -4.80
N ASP A 58 -1.50 9.50 -4.81
CA ASP A 58 -1.63 10.35 -3.62
C ASP A 58 -3.05 10.25 -3.00
N CYS A 59 -4.09 10.22 -3.84
CA CYS A 59 -5.48 10.03 -3.41
C CYS A 59 -5.71 8.66 -2.74
N PHE A 60 -5.27 7.56 -3.36
CA PHE A 60 -5.42 6.22 -2.77
C PHE A 60 -4.62 6.08 -1.48
N TYR A 61 -3.42 6.66 -1.43
CA TYR A 61 -2.61 6.69 -0.23
C TYR A 61 -3.33 7.40 0.92
N GLU A 62 -3.87 8.59 0.68
CA GLU A 62 -4.62 9.34 1.70
C GLU A 62 -5.86 8.56 2.18
N LEU A 63 -6.59 7.93 1.26
CA LEU A 63 -7.76 7.12 1.60
C LEU A 63 -7.42 5.92 2.51
N MET A 64 -6.30 5.24 2.24
CA MET A 64 -5.84 4.09 3.04
C MET A 64 -5.26 4.53 4.38
N THR A 65 -4.43 5.57 4.40
CA THR A 65 -3.79 6.07 5.63
C THR A 65 -4.77 6.77 6.57
N SER A 66 -5.85 7.32 6.04
CA SER A 66 -6.98 7.84 6.83
C SER A 66 -8.01 6.77 7.21
N LEU A 67 -7.81 5.50 6.82
CA LEU A 67 -8.72 4.37 7.06
C LEU A 67 -10.15 4.56 6.50
N LYS A 68 -10.34 5.52 5.57
CA LYS A 68 -11.62 5.75 4.90
C LYS A 68 -11.95 4.67 3.86
N PHE A 69 -10.91 4.04 3.33
CA PHE A 69 -11.01 2.93 2.41
C PHE A 69 -9.83 1.98 2.62
N MET A 70 -10.07 0.68 2.55
CA MET A 70 -9.02 -0.32 2.56
C MET A 70 -9.34 -1.34 1.48
N PRO A 71 -8.40 -1.66 0.57
CA PRO A 71 -8.64 -2.68 -0.41
C PRO A 71 -8.66 -4.06 0.27
N ASN A 72 -9.10 -5.08 -0.45
CA ASN A 72 -9.16 -6.43 0.10
C ASN A 72 -7.75 -7.00 0.39
N SER A 73 -7.71 -8.13 1.09
CA SER A 73 -6.45 -8.77 1.49
C SER A 73 -5.52 -9.09 0.31
N PRO A 74 -5.98 -9.70 -0.81
CA PRO A 74 -5.13 -9.93 -1.98
C PRO A 74 -4.48 -8.66 -2.54
N THR A 75 -5.18 -7.53 -2.57
CA THR A 75 -4.61 -6.27 -3.04
C THR A 75 -3.50 -5.75 -2.15
N LEU A 76 -3.54 -5.98 -0.83
CA LEU A 76 -2.42 -5.61 0.06
C LEU A 76 -1.17 -6.49 -0.14
N MET A 77 -1.32 -7.64 -0.79
CA MET A 77 -0.23 -8.60 -1.03
C MET A 77 0.43 -8.43 -2.41
N VAL A 78 -0.01 -7.49 -3.27
CA VAL A 78 0.48 -7.38 -4.66
C VAL A 78 1.96 -6.98 -4.73
N ARG A 79 2.74 -7.73 -5.53
CA ARG A 79 4.21 -7.61 -5.73
C ARG A 79 4.99 -7.56 -4.41
N GLN A 80 5.37 -8.73 -3.91
CA GLN A 80 6.32 -8.91 -2.80
C GLN A 80 7.69 -9.41 -3.28
N ASP A 81 7.93 -9.33 -4.60
CA ASP A 81 9.11 -9.85 -5.25
C ASP A 81 10.37 -9.20 -4.65
N SER A 82 11.22 -10.09 -4.13
CA SER A 82 12.36 -9.87 -3.23
C SER A 82 13.59 -9.27 -3.89
#